data_AF-A0AAU2WZY9-F1
#
_entry.id   AF-A0AAU2WZY9-F1
#
_cell.length_a   1.000
_cell.length_b   1.000
_cell.length_c   1.000
_cell.angle_alpha   90.00
_cell.angle_beta   90.00
_cell.angle_gamma   90.00
#
_symmetry.space_group_name_H-M   'P 1'
#
loop_
_entity.id
_entity.type
_entity.pdbx_description
1 polymer ?
#
loop_
_entity_poly.entity_id
_entity_poly.type
_entity_poly.pdbx_seq_one_letter_code
_entity_poly.pdbx_strand_id
1 'polypeptide(L)'
;MTNQQAPAYPLPPTREISAAAHESLDAVRAAADRLGRVMAVVTAAAVRDILTRYTEGAGFDATHIELLEAADGSLFTKGRYWTADGTERTFAATPGVDDPEIAVHDINEWTYHLDERTSPVWLTLVTDLPDRNGFTAYRFDLAKAAALPLD
;
A
#
# COMPACT_ATOMS: atom_id res chain seq x y z
N MET A 1 -22.59 -23.00 -53.52
CA MET A 1 -21.43 -22.66 -52.68
C MET A 1 -21.69 -23.21 -51.30
N THR A 2 -21.04 -24.31 -50.94
CA THR A 2 -21.17 -24.95 -49.62
C THR A 2 -20.34 -24.15 -48.63
N ASN A 3 -20.99 -23.46 -47.69
CA ASN A 3 -20.33 -22.79 -46.58
C ASN A 3 -19.75 -23.87 -45.65
N GLN A 4 -18.48 -24.23 -45.84
CA GLN A 4 -17.78 -25.12 -44.92
C GLN A 4 -17.42 -24.31 -43.68
N GLN A 5 -18.28 -24.38 -42.67
CA GLN A 5 -18.02 -23.79 -41.36
C GLN A 5 -16.83 -24.53 -40.73
N ALA A 6 -15.78 -23.80 -40.36
CA ALA A 6 -14.62 -24.40 -39.71
C ALA A 6 -15.07 -25.13 -38.43
N PRO A 7 -14.53 -26.34 -38.15
CA PRO A 7 -14.88 -27.05 -36.94
C PRO A 7 -14.48 -26.20 -35.72
N ALA A 8 -15.41 -26.04 -34.78
CA ALA A 8 -15.12 -25.38 -33.51
C ALA A 8 -14.03 -26.16 -32.77
N TYR A 9 -13.07 -25.46 -32.18
CA TYR A 9 -12.07 -26.10 -31.33
C TYR A 9 -12.75 -26.69 -30.09
N PRO A 10 -12.31 -27.86 -29.59
CA PRO A 10 -12.89 -28.45 -28.40
C PRO A 10 -12.57 -27.57 -27.18
N LEU A 11 -13.59 -27.32 -26.37
CA LEU A 11 -13.48 -26.65 -25.07
C LEU A 11 -13.85 -27.63 -23.95
N PRO A 12 -13.26 -27.50 -22.75
CA PRO A 12 -13.77 -28.17 -21.56
C PRO A 12 -15.23 -27.79 -21.29
N PRO A 13 -15.96 -28.60 -20.50
CA PRO A 13 -17.31 -28.25 -20.07
C PRO A 13 -17.38 -26.84 -19.45
N THR A 14 -18.39 -26.05 -19.82
CA THR A 14 -18.54 -24.66 -19.36
C THR A 14 -18.44 -24.52 -17.83
N ARG A 15 -19.01 -25.46 -17.08
CA ARG A 15 -18.93 -25.48 -15.61
C ARG A 15 -17.49 -25.58 -15.09
N GLU A 16 -16.61 -26.31 -15.77
CA GLU A 16 -15.22 -26.53 -15.36
C GLU A 16 -14.39 -25.27 -15.67
N ILE A 17 -14.65 -24.64 -16.81
CA ILE A 17 -14.05 -23.34 -17.17
C ILE A 17 -14.46 -22.28 -16.14
N SER A 18 -15.77 -22.19 -15.84
CA SER A 18 -16.27 -21.23 -14.86
C SER A 18 -15.69 -21.49 -13.46
N ALA A 19 -15.62 -22.73 -13.00
CA ALA A 19 -15.04 -23.06 -11.69
C ALA A 19 -13.56 -22.67 -11.62
N ALA A 20 -12.76 -23.05 -12.62
CA ALA A 20 -11.34 -22.71 -12.69
C ALA A 20 -11.10 -21.19 -12.75
N ALA A 21 -11.97 -20.46 -13.45
CA ALA A 21 -11.90 -19.00 -13.50
C ALA A 21 -12.17 -18.36 -12.13
N HIS A 22 -13.21 -18.80 -11.41
CA HIS A 22 -13.50 -18.28 -10.06
C HIS A 22 -12.37 -18.61 -9.09
N GLU A 23 -11.88 -19.85 -9.06
CA GLU A 23 -10.76 -20.26 -8.21
C GLU A 23 -9.51 -19.41 -8.47
N SER A 24 -9.20 -19.16 -9.75
CA SER A 24 -8.04 -18.33 -10.13
C SER A 24 -8.23 -16.88 -9.69
N LEU A 25 -9.43 -16.30 -9.87
CA LEU A 25 -9.71 -14.92 -9.47
C LEU A 25 -9.68 -14.76 -7.94
N ASP A 26 -10.21 -15.72 -7.20
CA ASP A 26 -10.19 -15.70 -5.74
C ASP A 26 -8.76 -15.87 -5.20
N ALA A 27 -7.94 -16.72 -5.83
CA ALA A 27 -6.52 -16.83 -5.49
C ALA A 27 -5.76 -15.53 -5.73
N VAL A 28 -6.01 -14.84 -6.86
CA VAL A 28 -5.40 -13.54 -7.16
C VAL A 28 -5.82 -12.48 -6.13
N ARG A 29 -7.10 -12.45 -5.74
CA ARG A 29 -7.60 -11.52 -4.71
C ARG A 29 -6.94 -11.78 -3.35
N ALA A 30 -6.90 -13.03 -2.92
CA ALA A 30 -6.24 -13.39 -1.66
C ALA A 30 -4.76 -13.01 -1.65
N ALA A 31 -4.05 -13.20 -2.77
CA ALA A 31 -2.67 -12.79 -2.92
C ALA A 31 -2.50 -11.25 -2.88
N ALA A 32 -3.42 -10.50 -3.51
CA ALA A 32 -3.42 -9.04 -3.47
C ALA A 32 -3.69 -8.51 -2.04
N ASP A 33 -4.66 -9.09 -1.33
CA ASP A 33 -4.94 -8.73 0.06
C ASP A 33 -3.71 -8.99 0.95
N ARG A 34 -3.05 -10.14 0.76
CA ARG A 34 -1.82 -10.46 1.49
C ARG A 34 -0.70 -9.47 1.17
N LEU A 35 -0.50 -9.15 -0.10
CA LEU A 35 0.47 -8.14 -0.53
C LEU A 35 0.17 -6.78 0.14
N GLY A 36 -1.08 -6.33 0.11
CA GLY A 36 -1.50 -5.08 0.75
C GLY A 36 -1.18 -5.04 2.24
N ARG A 37 -1.43 -6.14 2.98
CA ARG A 37 -1.09 -6.25 4.40
C ARG A 37 0.42 -6.18 4.65
N VAL A 38 1.20 -6.95 3.88
CA VAL A 38 2.67 -6.96 4.02
C VAL A 38 3.23 -5.57 3.73
N MET A 39 2.81 -4.93 2.64
CA MET A 39 3.30 -3.61 2.26
C MET A 39 2.92 -2.54 3.28
N ALA A 40 1.70 -2.58 3.83
CA ALA A 40 1.30 -1.70 4.92
C ALA A 40 2.19 -1.86 6.17
N VAL A 41 2.50 -3.09 6.58
CA VAL A 41 3.41 -3.37 7.70
C VAL A 41 4.82 -2.88 7.39
N VAL A 42 5.33 -3.12 6.19
CA VAL A 42 6.66 -2.66 5.76
C VAL A 42 6.75 -1.13 5.74
N THR A 43 5.71 -0.44 5.25
CA THR A 43 5.63 1.03 5.33
C THR A 43 5.71 1.50 6.78
N ALA A 44 4.95 0.90 7.70
CA ALA A 44 5.00 1.27 9.11
C ALA A 44 6.37 1.00 9.75
N ALA A 45 7.00 -0.13 9.43
CA ALA A 45 8.34 -0.47 9.89
C ALA A 45 9.40 0.50 9.34
N ALA A 46 9.33 0.87 8.07
CA ALA A 46 10.24 1.84 7.46
C ALA A 46 10.14 3.21 8.15
N VAL A 47 8.94 3.70 8.45
CA VAL A 47 8.76 4.96 9.20
C VAL A 47 9.40 4.89 10.59
N ARG A 48 9.17 3.80 11.34
CA ARG A 48 9.85 3.57 12.62
C ARG A 48 11.36 3.62 12.43
N ASP A 49 11.88 2.86 11.48
CA ASP A 49 13.33 2.70 11.30
C ASP A 49 14.02 4.01 10.94
N ILE A 50 13.39 4.82 10.08
CA ILE A 50 13.85 6.18 9.74
C ILE A 50 13.88 7.07 11.00
N LEU A 51 12.80 7.08 11.78
CA LEU A 51 12.67 7.95 12.95
C LEU A 51 13.53 7.49 14.14
N THR A 52 13.93 6.23 14.18
CA THR A 52 14.73 5.62 15.25
C THR A 52 16.17 5.35 14.86
N ARG A 53 16.58 5.69 13.63
CA ARG A 53 17.89 5.35 13.07
C ARG A 53 18.18 3.85 13.18
N TYR A 54 17.18 3.03 12.87
CA TYR A 54 17.27 1.57 12.93
C TYR A 54 17.65 1.04 14.33
N THR A 55 17.43 1.83 15.39
CA THR A 55 17.77 1.43 16.76
C THR A 55 16.60 0.70 17.39
N GLU A 56 16.78 -0.60 17.64
CA GLU A 56 15.77 -1.43 18.30
C GLU A 56 15.43 -0.89 19.69
N GLY A 57 14.12 -0.80 19.99
CA GLY A 57 13.62 -0.31 21.28
C GLY A 57 13.68 1.21 21.49
N ALA A 58 14.21 1.98 20.52
CA ALA A 58 14.14 3.43 20.59
C ALA A 58 12.69 3.92 20.47
N GLY A 59 12.32 4.88 21.31
CA GLY A 59 11.00 5.50 21.27
C GLY A 59 10.88 6.46 20.08
N PHE A 60 9.73 6.40 19.41
CA PHE A 60 9.29 7.38 18.43
C PHE A 60 7.79 7.66 18.67
N ASP A 61 7.32 8.86 18.32
CA ASP A 61 5.95 9.32 18.62
C ASP A 61 5.06 9.43 17.38
N ALA A 62 5.55 9.02 16.21
CA ALA A 62 4.76 9.05 14.98
C ALA A 62 3.60 8.06 15.03
N THR A 63 2.40 8.57 14.77
CA THR A 63 1.16 7.78 14.72
C THR A 63 0.63 7.63 13.30
N HIS A 64 0.94 8.57 12.42
CA HIS A 64 0.47 8.56 11.04
C HIS A 64 1.51 9.09 10.07
N ILE A 65 1.45 8.66 8.81
CA ILE A 65 2.20 9.24 7.69
C ILE A 65 1.26 9.73 6.59
N GLU A 66 1.65 10.76 5.86
CA GLU A 66 0.91 11.25 4.69
C GLU A 66 1.20 10.34 3.50
N LEU A 67 0.14 9.82 2.89
CA LEU A 67 0.20 9.17 1.58
C LEU A 67 -0.56 10.03 0.57
N LEU A 68 0.01 10.13 -0.62
CA LEU A 68 -0.53 10.84 -1.77
C LEU A 68 -0.78 9.84 -2.88
N GLU A 69 -1.90 9.97 -3.56
CA GLU A 69 -2.26 9.10 -4.68
C GLU A 69 -1.79 9.72 -5.99
N ALA A 70 -0.99 8.97 -6.75
CA ALA A 70 -0.58 9.33 -8.09
C ALA A 70 -1.71 9.08 -9.10
N ALA A 71 -1.56 9.61 -10.33
CA ALA A 71 -2.56 9.45 -11.38
C ALA A 71 -2.78 8.00 -11.85
N ASP A 72 -1.82 7.12 -11.58
CA ASP A 72 -1.92 5.67 -11.85
C ASP A 72 -2.53 4.87 -10.68
N GLY A 73 -2.96 5.55 -9.61
CA GLY A 73 -3.55 4.94 -8.42
C GLY A 73 -2.53 4.39 -7.43
N SER A 74 -1.22 4.50 -7.69
CA SER A 74 -0.19 4.13 -6.72
C SER A 74 -0.04 5.18 -5.63
N LEU A 75 0.30 4.75 -4.41
CA LEU A 75 0.56 5.66 -3.29
C LEU A 75 2.05 5.99 -3.17
N PHE A 76 2.33 7.21 -2.71
CA PHE A 76 3.68 7.67 -2.35
C PHE A 76 3.63 8.65 -1.17
N THR A 77 4.76 8.93 -0.54
CA THR A 77 4.88 9.93 0.53
C THR A 77 5.89 11.02 0.16
N LYS A 78 5.74 12.17 0.81
CA LYS A 78 6.75 13.25 0.84
C LYS A 78 7.40 13.38 2.23
N GLY A 79 7.22 12.38 3.09
CA GLY A 79 7.83 12.32 4.42
C GLY A 79 7.16 13.21 5.47
N ARG A 80 5.93 13.66 5.24
CA ARG A 80 5.10 14.33 6.24
C ARG A 80 4.44 13.29 7.13
N TYR A 81 4.48 13.50 8.44
CA TYR A 81 3.91 12.59 9.42
C TYR A 81 3.31 13.35 10.60
N TRP A 82 2.55 12.66 11.44
CA TRP A 82 1.94 13.22 12.64
C TRP A 82 2.35 12.45 13.88
N THR A 83 2.63 13.19 14.94
CA THR A 83 2.94 12.65 16.27
C THR A 83 1.68 12.29 17.06
N ALA A 84 1.84 11.67 18.23
CA ALA A 84 0.75 11.26 19.11
C ALA A 84 -0.10 12.42 19.64
N ASP A 85 0.49 13.61 19.81
CA ASP A 85 -0.23 14.84 20.17
C ASP A 85 -0.91 15.53 18.96
N GLY A 86 -0.77 14.95 17.76
CA GLY A 86 -1.31 15.49 16.51
C GLY A 86 -0.44 16.53 15.83
N THR A 87 0.77 16.82 16.34
CA THR A 87 1.70 17.74 15.68
C THR A 87 2.15 17.19 14.33
N GLU A 88 2.03 18.01 13.29
CA GLU A 88 2.54 17.70 11.96
C GLU A 88 4.03 17.98 11.89
N ARG A 89 4.80 17.03 11.35
CA ARG A 89 6.24 17.13 11.14
C ARG A 89 6.61 16.63 9.75
N THR A 90 7.86 16.88 9.35
CA THR A 90 8.45 16.30 8.15
C THR A 90 9.77 15.63 8.51
N PHE A 91 10.16 14.59 7.77
CA PHE A 91 11.49 14.00 7.93
C PHE A 91 12.62 15.03 7.81
N ALA A 92 12.50 15.99 6.87
CA ALA A 92 13.47 17.06 6.69
C ALA A 92 13.65 17.97 7.91
N ALA A 93 12.61 18.14 8.73
CA ALA A 93 12.66 18.93 9.96
C ALA A 93 12.88 18.07 11.22
N THR A 94 13.04 16.76 11.08
CA THR A 94 13.14 15.84 12.22
C THR A 94 14.60 15.64 12.62
N PRO A 95 15.01 16.01 13.85
CA PRO A 95 16.35 15.72 14.33
C PRO A 95 16.61 14.23 14.31
N GLY A 96 17.74 13.83 13.73
CA GLY A 96 18.11 12.43 13.65
C GLY A 96 17.91 11.80 12.27
N VAL A 97 17.13 12.41 11.39
CA VAL A 97 17.04 11.95 10.00
C VAL A 97 18.21 12.52 9.21
N ASP A 98 19.13 11.64 8.78
CA ASP A 98 20.39 12.06 8.15
C ASP A 98 20.19 12.48 6.69
N ASP A 99 19.38 11.73 5.94
CA ASP A 99 19.00 12.05 4.55
C ASP A 99 17.48 11.87 4.35
N PRO A 100 16.71 12.97 4.38
CA PRO A 100 15.26 12.92 4.21
C PRO A 100 14.81 12.46 2.83
N GLU A 101 15.61 12.67 1.78
CA GLU A 101 15.25 12.28 0.42
C GLU A 101 15.40 10.76 0.25
N ILE A 102 16.48 10.19 0.76
CA ILE A 102 16.67 8.73 0.83
C ILE A 102 15.59 8.09 1.70
N ALA A 103 15.29 8.66 2.88
CA ALA A 103 14.21 8.16 3.74
C ALA A 103 12.86 8.10 3.01
N VAL A 104 12.54 9.11 2.20
CA VAL A 104 11.32 9.11 1.37
C VAL A 104 11.40 8.07 0.25
N HIS A 105 12.56 7.95 -0.40
CA HIS A 105 12.78 6.95 -1.44
C HIS A 105 12.55 5.53 -0.91
N ASP A 106 13.14 5.20 0.24
CA ASP A 106 13.04 3.88 0.87
C ASP A 106 11.59 3.51 1.22
N ILE A 107 10.77 4.46 1.68
CA ILE A 107 9.34 4.21 1.91
C ILE A 107 8.58 4.06 0.60
N ASN A 108 8.91 4.87 -0.41
CA ASN A 108 8.21 4.88 -1.69
C ASN A 108 8.43 3.61 -2.52
N GLU A 109 9.52 2.88 -2.30
CA GLU A 109 9.71 1.54 -2.85
C GLU A 109 8.55 0.59 -2.47
N TRP A 110 7.99 0.75 -1.27
CA TRP A 110 6.94 -0.12 -0.74
C TRP A 110 5.53 0.44 -0.93
N THR A 111 5.34 1.74 -0.71
CA THR A 111 4.01 2.37 -0.85
C THR A 111 3.51 2.35 -2.29
N TYR A 112 4.40 2.22 -3.28
CA TYR A 112 4.04 1.99 -4.68
C TYR A 112 3.16 0.75 -4.88
N HIS A 113 3.27 -0.26 -4.00
CA HIS A 113 2.45 -1.47 -4.03
C HIS A 113 1.11 -1.34 -3.27
N LEU A 114 0.89 -0.21 -2.60
CA LEU A 114 -0.41 0.20 -2.12
C LEU A 114 -1.11 0.92 -3.30
N ASP A 115 -1.81 0.14 -4.11
CA ASP A 115 -2.45 0.58 -5.37
C ASP A 115 -3.93 0.13 -5.41
N GLU A 116 -4.60 0.32 -6.55
CA GLU A 116 -6.00 -0.11 -6.73
C GLU A 116 -6.22 -1.59 -6.37
N ARG A 117 -5.25 -2.47 -6.68
CA ARG A 117 -5.37 -3.92 -6.46
C ARG A 117 -5.31 -4.28 -4.99
N THR A 118 -4.58 -3.49 -4.19
CA THR A 118 -4.45 -3.69 -2.74
C THR A 118 -5.32 -2.73 -1.92
N SER A 119 -6.14 -1.91 -2.58
CA SER A 119 -7.05 -0.93 -1.98
C SER A 119 -8.05 -1.50 -0.96
N PRO A 120 -8.59 -2.73 -1.10
CA PRO A 120 -9.46 -3.29 -0.07
C PRO A 120 -8.80 -3.37 1.32
N VAL A 121 -7.47 -3.46 1.36
CA VAL A 121 -6.69 -3.46 2.61
C VAL A 121 -6.36 -2.04 3.04
N TRP A 122 -5.63 -1.28 2.22
CA TRP A 122 -5.06 -0.01 2.69
C TRP A 122 -6.12 1.08 2.88
N LEU A 123 -7.26 1.04 2.18
CA LEU A 123 -8.36 1.99 2.42
C LEU A 123 -8.91 1.90 3.85
N THR A 124 -8.76 0.75 4.52
CA THR A 124 -9.19 0.57 5.93
C THR A 124 -8.22 1.19 6.94
N LEU A 125 -7.02 1.55 6.49
CA LEU A 125 -5.92 2.06 7.30
C LEU A 125 -5.76 3.57 7.18
N VAL A 126 -6.50 4.21 6.28
CA VAL A 126 -6.39 5.64 6.00
C VAL A 126 -7.60 6.42 6.46
N THR A 127 -7.39 7.72 6.62
CA THR A 127 -8.46 8.72 6.67
C THR A 127 -8.16 9.79 5.63
N ASP A 128 -9.19 10.30 4.97
CA ASP A 128 -9.03 11.33 3.95
C ASP A 128 -8.46 12.62 4.55
N LEU A 129 -7.53 13.23 3.83
CA LEU A 129 -7.06 14.57 4.07
C LEU A 129 -7.61 15.50 2.99
N PRO A 130 -7.64 16.83 3.25
CA PRO A 130 -7.81 17.80 2.18
C PRO A 130 -6.78 17.58 1.07
N ASP A 131 -7.17 17.86 -0.17
CA ASP A 131 -6.28 17.83 -1.34
C ASP A 131 -4.94 18.52 -1.05
N ARG A 132 -3.86 17.89 -1.52
CA ARG A 132 -2.49 18.38 -1.33
C ARG A 132 -1.85 18.73 -2.67
N ASN A 133 -2.19 19.90 -3.20
CA ASN A 133 -1.63 20.42 -4.45
C ASN A 133 -2.04 19.58 -5.68
N GLY A 134 -3.31 19.21 -5.76
CA GLY A 134 -3.88 18.41 -6.85
C GLY A 134 -3.68 16.91 -6.68
N PHE A 135 -3.33 16.45 -5.48
CA PHE A 135 -3.22 15.04 -5.13
C PHE A 135 -4.27 14.70 -4.08
N THR A 136 -4.98 13.59 -4.29
CA THR A 136 -5.73 12.94 -3.22
C THR A 136 -4.73 12.56 -2.13
N ALA A 137 -5.06 12.92 -0.90
CA ALA A 137 -4.16 12.78 0.22
C ALA A 137 -4.84 12.03 1.36
N TYR A 138 -4.06 11.21 2.03
CA TYR A 138 -4.51 10.30 3.06
C TYR A 138 -3.59 10.39 4.28
N ARG A 139 -4.19 10.26 5.46
CA ARG A 139 -3.47 10.04 6.71
C ARG A 139 -3.51 8.56 7.03
N PHE A 140 -2.38 7.88 6.87
CA PHE A 140 -2.21 6.44 7.04
C PHE A 140 -1.83 6.09 8.48
N ASP A 141 -2.60 5.22 9.14
CA ASP A 141 -2.46 4.83 10.54
C ASP A 141 -1.36 3.76 10.72
N LEU A 142 -0.22 4.18 11.29
CA LEU A 142 0.97 3.34 11.45
C LEU A 142 0.74 2.20 12.45
N ALA A 143 -0.05 2.45 13.50
CA ALA A 143 -0.30 1.46 14.54
C ALA A 143 -1.22 0.34 14.04
N LYS A 144 -2.29 0.70 13.29
CA LYS A 144 -3.15 -0.30 12.64
C LYS A 144 -2.39 -1.08 11.59
N ALA A 145 -1.60 -0.42 10.77
CA ALA A 145 -0.79 -1.07 9.75
C ALA A 145 0.18 -2.09 10.36
N ALA A 146 0.91 -1.71 11.42
CA ALA A 146 1.83 -2.61 12.13
C ALA A 146 1.15 -3.81 12.81
N ALA A 147 -0.16 -3.74 13.06
CA ALA A 147 -0.92 -4.81 13.71
C ALA A 147 -1.53 -5.82 12.70
N LEU A 148 -1.33 -5.64 11.39
CA LEU A 148 -1.91 -6.52 10.39
C LEU A 148 -1.27 -7.92 10.40
N PRO A 149 -2.06 -8.98 10.15
CA PRO A 149 -1.53 -10.33 9.94
C PRO A 149 -0.74 -10.44 8.62
N LEU A 150 0.36 -11.18 8.64
CA LEU A 150 1.24 -11.40 7.48
C LEU A 150 0.99 -12.73 6.74
N ASP A 151 0.13 -13.57 7.29
CA ASP A 151 -0.33 -14.83 6.68
C ASP A 151 -1.45 -14.63 5.66
#